data_AF-A0A1X7SL87-F1
#
_entry.id   AF-A0A1X7SL87-F1
#
_cell.length_a   1.000
_cell.length_b   1.000
_cell.length_c   1.000
_cell.angle_alpha   90.00
_cell.angle_beta   90.00
_cell.angle_gamma   90.00
#
_symmetry.space_group_name_H-M   'P 1'
#
loop_
_entity.id
_entity.type
_entity.pdbx_description
1 polymer ?
#
loop_
_entity_poly.entity_id
_entity_poly.type
_entity_poly.pdbx_seq_one_letter_code
_entity_poly.pdbx_strand_id
1 'polypeptide(L)' 'MLLWHGSRLTNFVGILSQGLRIAPPEAPVTGYMFGKGVYFADMVSKSANYCWTSPQSPVGLMLLCEVALGNM' A
#
# COMPACT_ATOMS: atom_id res chain seq x y z
N MET A 1 -14.12 -2.38 -6.62
CA MET A 1 -14.24 -1.13 -5.83
C MET A 1 -13.00 -0.28 -6.07
N LEU A 2 -13.10 1.05 -6.01
CA LEU A 2 -11.93 1.94 -5.99
C LEU A 2 -11.45 2.09 -4.55
N LEU A 3 -10.20 1.69 -4.25
CA LEU A 3 -9.64 1.69 -2.90
C LEU A 3 -8.25 2.33 -2.85
N TRP A 4 -7.89 2.85 -1.68
CA TRP A 4 -6.64 3.57 -1.43
C TRP A 4 -5.49 2.65 -1.05
N HIS A 5 -4.32 2.89 -1.62
CA HIS A 5 -3.05 2.32 -1.19
C HIS A 5 -2.02 3.42 -0.93
N GLY A 6 -1.38 3.38 0.23
CA GLY A 6 -0.28 4.28 0.60
C GLY A 6 1.01 3.51 0.80
N SER A 7 2.13 4.13 0.47
CA SER A 7 3.47 3.55 0.62
C SER A 7 4.51 4.64 0.83
N ARG A 8 5.71 4.28 1.30
CA ARG A 8 6.82 5.25 1.37
C ARG A 8 7.14 5.80 -0.02
N LEU A 9 7.52 7.08 -0.10
CA LEU A 9 7.84 7.76 -1.36
C LEU A 9 8.87 6.98 -2.21
N THR A 10 9.87 6.38 -1.56
CA THR A 10 10.93 5.57 -2.20
C THR A 10 10.41 4.35 -2.97
N ASN A 11 9.20 3.87 -2.64
CA ASN A 11 8.65 2.66 -3.25
C ASN A 11 7.94 2.95 -4.57
N PHE A 12 7.55 4.20 -4.85
CA PHE A 12 6.67 4.53 -5.98
C PHE A 12 7.30 4.25 -7.35
N VAL A 13 8.60 4.45 -7.53
CA VAL A 13 9.27 4.08 -8.80
C VAL A 13 9.17 2.57 -9.04
N GLY A 14 9.35 1.76 -7.99
CA GLY A 14 9.17 0.31 -8.06
C GLY A 14 7.73 -0.11 -8.32
N ILE A 15 6.77 0.56 -7.67
CA ILE A 15 5.34 0.27 -7.84
C ILE A 15 4.87 0.64 -9.26
N LEU A 16 5.27 1.79 -9.79
CA LEU A 16 4.87 2.23 -11.13
C LEU A 16 5.53 1.41 -12.25
N SER A 17 6.76 0.92 -12.02
CA SER A 17 7.48 0.11 -13.02
C SER A 17 7.10 -1.37 -13.02
N GLN A 18 6.71 -1.93 -11.87
CA GLN A 18 6.51 -3.38 -11.70
C GLN A 18 5.15 -3.75 -11.10
N GLY A 19 4.30 -2.77 -10.81
CA GLY A 19 3.04 -2.96 -10.12
C GLY A 19 3.19 -3.19 -8.60
N LEU A 20 2.05 -3.29 -7.93
CA LEU A 20 1.96 -3.73 -6.54
C LEU A 20 2.26 -5.23 -6.46
N ARG A 21 3.17 -5.64 -5.58
CA ARG A 21 3.64 -7.03 -5.46
C ARG A 21 3.44 -7.55 -4.04
N ILE A 22 3.20 -8.84 -3.94
CA ILE A 22 3.12 -9.57 -2.68
C ILE A 22 4.54 -9.82 -2.17
N ALA A 23 4.74 -9.74 -0.86
CA ALA A 23 6.01 -10.08 -0.23
C ALA A 23 6.43 -11.52 -0.58
N PRO A 24 7.72 -11.80 -0.78
CA PRO A 24 8.16 -13.11 -1.25
C PRO A 24 8.00 -14.18 -0.16
N PRO A 25 7.96 -15.48 -0.50
CA PRO A 25 7.67 -16.58 0.42
C PRO A 25 8.59 -16.65 1.66
N GLU A 26 9.84 -16.23 1.53
CA GLU A 26 10.86 -16.20 2.56
C GLU A 26 10.72 -15.04 3.56
N ALA A 27 9.98 -13.97 3.21
CA ALA A 27 9.79 -12.85 4.12
C ALA A 27 9.05 -13.29 5.41
N PRO A 28 9.42 -12.81 6.60
CA PRO A 28 8.68 -13.11 7.83
C PRO A 28 7.20 -12.72 7.71
N VAL A 29 6.29 -13.49 8.31
CA VAL A 29 4.85 -13.16 8.32
C VAL A 29 4.52 -12.09 9.38
N THR A 30 5.43 -11.83 10.30
CA THR A 30 5.29 -10.79 11.31
C THR A 30 5.16 -9.41 10.67
N GLY A 31 4.13 -8.66 11.05
CA GLY A 31 3.81 -7.34 10.49
C GLY A 31 2.72 -7.35 9.40
N TYR A 32 2.26 -8.51 8.95
CA TYR A 32 1.13 -8.64 8.02
C TYR A 32 -0.13 -9.12 8.74
N MET A 33 -1.09 -8.21 8.95
CA MET A 33 -2.29 -8.47 9.78
C MET A 33 -3.12 -9.68 9.31
N PHE A 34 -3.19 -9.91 7.99
CA PHE A 34 -3.96 -10.99 7.38
C PHE A 34 -3.09 -11.82 6.41
N GLY A 35 -1.79 -11.93 6.69
CA GLY A 35 -0.85 -12.66 5.84
C GLY A 35 -0.34 -11.86 4.63
N LYS A 36 0.44 -12.51 3.76
CA LYS A 36 1.11 -11.80 2.65
C LYS A 36 0.09 -11.48 1.56
N GLY A 37 -0.06 -10.20 1.27
CA GLY A 37 -0.98 -9.71 0.25
C GLY A 37 -0.74 -8.24 -0.06
N VAL A 38 -1.52 -7.71 -1.01
CA VAL A 38 -1.58 -6.28 -1.29
C VAL A 38 -2.75 -5.70 -0.50
N TYR A 39 -2.45 -4.71 0.33
CA TYR A 39 -3.40 -4.14 1.27
C TYR A 39 -3.98 -2.83 0.74
N PHE A 40 -5.28 -2.67 0.91
CA PHE A 40 -6.03 -1.47 0.52
C PHE A 40 -6.93 -1.01 1.67
N ALA A 41 -7.36 0.24 1.63
CA ALA A 41 -8.36 0.80 2.53
C ALA A 41 -9.41 1.60 1.76
N ASP A 42 -10.64 1.57 2.25
CA ASP A 42 -11.74 2.45 1.82
C ASP A 42 -11.60 3.88 2.39
N MET A 43 -10.94 4.03 3.54
CA MET A 43 -10.61 5.31 4.15
C MET A 43 -9.22 5.82 3.75
N VAL A 44 -9.17 7.02 3.17
CA VAL A 44 -7.92 7.66 2.73
C VAL A 44 -6.90 7.83 3.87
N SER A 45 -7.35 8.21 5.06
CA SER A 45 -6.48 8.46 6.22
C SER A 45 -5.73 7.21 6.69
N LYS A 46 -6.38 6.04 6.62
CA LYS A 46 -5.76 4.76 6.97
C LYS A 46 -4.59 4.44 6.03
N SER A 47 -4.79 4.62 4.73
CA SER A 47 -3.72 4.40 3.74
C SER A 47 -2.66 5.50 3.80
N ALA A 48 -3.03 6.75 4.09
CA ALA A 48 -2.09 7.86 4.22
C ALA A 48 -1.04 7.65 5.32
N ASN A 49 -1.37 6.95 6.41
CA ASN A 49 -0.41 6.59 7.46
C ASN A 49 0.78 5.78 6.94
N TYR A 50 0.61 5.04 5.85
CA TYR A 50 1.69 4.27 5.21
C TYR A 50 2.59 5.10 4.29
N CYS A 51 2.29 6.40 4.09
CA CYS A 51 3.17 7.31 3.36
C CYS A 51 4.42 7.72 4.15
N TRP A 52 4.37 7.61 5.48
CA TRP A 52 5.46 8.03 6.38
C TRP A 52 5.92 9.49 6.16
N THR A 53 4.97 10.40 5.91
CA THR A 53 5.27 11.83 5.85
C THR A 53 5.61 12.38 7.23
N SER A 54 6.34 13.49 7.25
CA SER A 54 6.68 14.22 8.47
C SER A 54 6.68 15.72 8.19
N PRO A 55 6.76 16.60 9.20
CA PRO A 55 6.90 18.03 8.96
C PRO A 55 8.13 18.39 8.10
N GLN A 56 9.20 17.61 8.21
CA GLN A 56 10.43 17.78 7.40
C GLN A 56 10.32 17.18 5.99
N SER A 57 9.42 16.21 5.79
CA SER A 57 9.11 15.59 4.50
C SER A 57 7.60 15.52 4.29
N PRO A 58 6.94 16.67 4.00
CA PRO A 58 5.48 16.80 4.09
C PRO A 58 4.75 16.25 2.87
N VAL A 59 5.47 15.90 1.80
CA VAL A 59 4.88 15.40 0.55
C VAL A 59 4.84 13.87 0.58
N GLY A 60 3.64 13.32 0.41
CA GLY A 60 3.40 11.89 0.21
C GLY A 60 2.67 11.63 -1.11
N LEU A 61 2.72 10.40 -1.58
CA LEU A 61 1.98 9.94 -2.77
C LEU A 61 0.98 8.86 -2.36
N MET A 62 -0.15 8.82 -3.06
CA MET A 62 -1.23 7.88 -2.81
C MET A 62 -1.69 7.29 -4.15
N LEU A 63 -2.13 6.03 -4.12
CA LEU A 63 -2.75 5.37 -5.26
C LEU A 63 -4.22 5.14 -4.98
N LEU A 64 -5.05 5.39 -5.99
CA LEU A 64 -6.42 4.92 -6.05
C LEU A 64 -6.47 3.81 -7.10
N CYS A 65 -6.83 2.61 -6.68
CA CYS A 65 -6.78 1.42 -7.52
C CYS A 65 -8.18 0.81 -7.66
N GLU A 66 -8.52 0.34 -8.86
CA GLU A 66 -9.64 -0.57 -9.04
C GLU A 66 -9.24 -1.97 -8.54
N VAL A 67 -9.95 -2.43 -7.51
CA VAL A 67 -9.69 -3.72 -6.86
C VAL A 67 -10.91 -4.62 -7.01
N ALA A 68 -10.70 -5.77 -7.66
CA ALA A 68 -11.70 -6.84 -7.80
C ALA A 68 -11.69 -7.72 -6.54
N LEU A 69 -12.56 -7.39 -5.58
CA LEU A 69 -12.62 -8.09 -4.28
C LEU A 69 -13.30 -9.47 -4.36
N GLY A 70 -14.09 -9.73 -5.41
CA GLY A 70 -14.88 -10.95 -5.50
C GLY A 70 -15.93 -11.04 -4.39
N ASN A 71 -16.19 -12.26 -3.92
CA ASN A 71 -17.02 -12.50 -2.75
C ASN A 71 -16.16 -12.37 -1.50
N MET A 72 -16.53 -11.43 -0.63
CA MET A 72 -15.91 -11.22 0.69
C MET A 72 -16.70 -11.90 1.79
#